data_AF-A0A962HAU1-F1
#
_entry.id   AF-A0A962HAU1-F1
#
_cell.length_a   1.000
_cell.length_b   1.000
_cell.length_c   1.000
_cell.angle_alpha   90.00
_cell.angle_beta   90.00
_cell.angle_gamma   90.00
#
_symmetry.space_group_name_H-M   'P 1'
#
loop_
_entity.id
_entity.type
_entity.pdbx_description
1 polymer ?
#
loop_
_entity_poly.entity_id
_entity_poly.type
_entity_poly.pdbx_seq_one_letter_code
_entity_poly.pdbx_strand_id
1 'polypeptide(L)'
;MTRLRAASLHLLVSALIGASVALLILFLWYPDFYFRASGAQILMATLIFVDVVLGPALTLLLFKPGKPGLAFDMSVILILQISALIYGLHVIIGSRPVFLVAAIDRFVVVSANQLNAQEMPDDPLSPYHEQSLTGPKLVGLKLPEDLEERNRLTFLDVTGHPSEAMPRLYVPYAEVVMELMDRAKPFAVLLSRPKPDSDVVQKWLIESGRNSDELIWVPMQARKLEMAMIMEKSSGQPITALMVDPW
;
A
#
# COMPACT_ATOMS: atom_id res chain seq x y z
N MET A 1 -8.31 -16.14 39.99
CA MET A 1 -7.34 -16.02 38.87
C MET A 1 -6.22 -15.07 39.28
N THR A 2 -4.96 -15.35 38.98
CA THR A 2 -3.84 -14.43 39.27
C THR A 2 -3.71 -13.37 38.18
N ARG A 3 -3.11 -12.22 38.48
CA ARG A 3 -2.85 -11.15 37.49
C ARG A 3 -2.04 -11.63 36.28
N LEU A 4 -1.06 -12.52 36.50
CA LEU A 4 -0.26 -13.09 35.44
C LEU A 4 -1.11 -13.97 34.50
N ARG A 5 -2.01 -14.81 35.06
CA ARG A 5 -2.93 -15.61 34.26
C ARG A 5 -3.90 -14.75 33.46
N ALA A 6 -4.43 -13.68 34.06
CA ALA A 6 -5.33 -12.74 33.38
C ALA A 6 -4.62 -12.05 32.20
N ALA A 7 -3.42 -11.50 32.43
CA ALA A 7 -2.62 -10.85 31.41
C ALA A 7 -2.16 -11.82 30.31
N SER A 8 -1.82 -13.06 30.65
CA SER A 8 -1.42 -14.08 29.66
C SER A 8 -2.59 -14.49 28.77
N LEU A 9 -3.78 -14.64 29.33
CA LEU A 9 -4.99 -14.91 28.55
C LEU A 9 -5.32 -13.73 27.62
N HIS A 10 -5.23 -12.50 28.14
CA HIS A 10 -5.42 -11.30 27.33
C HIS A 10 -4.39 -11.25 26.19
N LEU A 11 -3.10 -11.42 26.48
CA LEU A 11 -2.05 -11.47 25.47
C LEU A 11 -2.34 -12.50 24.38
N LEU A 12 -2.77 -13.71 24.75
CA LEU A 12 -3.12 -14.76 23.79
C LEU A 12 -4.26 -14.31 22.86
N VAL A 13 -5.34 -13.76 23.43
CA VAL A 13 -6.49 -13.27 22.64
C VAL A 13 -6.07 -12.11 21.73
N SER A 14 -5.37 -11.11 22.27
CA SER A 14 -4.85 -10.00 21.48
C SER A 14 -3.93 -10.46 20.35
N ALA A 15 -3.05 -11.43 20.61
CA ALA A 15 -2.14 -11.97 19.61
C ALA A 15 -2.89 -12.70 18.49
N LEU A 16 -3.95 -13.46 18.81
CA LEU A 16 -4.79 -14.10 17.79
C LEU A 16 -5.51 -13.07 16.93
N ILE A 17 -6.06 -12.01 17.52
CA ILE A 17 -6.71 -10.92 16.79
C ILE A 17 -5.69 -10.18 15.92
N GLY A 18 -4.55 -9.80 16.50
CA GLY A 18 -3.47 -9.11 15.80
C GLY A 18 -2.90 -9.93 14.64
N ALA A 19 -2.71 -11.24 14.82
CA ALA A 19 -2.29 -12.14 13.75
C ALA A 19 -3.35 -12.22 12.63
N SER A 20 -4.63 -12.33 12.98
CA SER A 20 -5.72 -12.35 11.99
C SER A 20 -5.76 -11.07 11.16
N VAL A 21 -5.60 -9.91 11.80
CA VAL A 21 -5.53 -8.61 11.14
C VAL A 21 -4.28 -8.49 10.28
N ALA A 22 -3.11 -8.93 10.77
CA ALA A 22 -1.87 -8.92 10.00
C ALA A 22 -1.98 -9.77 8.73
N LEU A 23 -2.61 -10.95 8.81
CA LEU A 23 -2.86 -11.80 7.65
C LEU A 23 -3.78 -11.09 6.63
N LEU A 24 -4.86 -10.44 7.07
CA LEU A 24 -5.72 -9.65 6.18
C LEU A 24 -4.94 -8.52 5.50
N ILE A 25 -4.10 -7.80 6.24
CA ILE A 25 -3.29 -6.70 5.69
C ILE A 25 -2.32 -7.24 4.64
N LEU A 26 -1.56 -8.28 4.94
CA LEU A 26 -0.46 -8.78 4.08
C LEU A 26 -0.96 -9.52 2.85
N PHE A 27 -2.07 -10.27 2.95
CA PHE A 27 -2.53 -11.14 1.88
C PHE A 27 -3.72 -10.58 1.10
N LEU A 28 -4.50 -9.67 1.68
CA LEU A 28 -5.71 -9.14 1.04
C LEU A 28 -5.56 -7.65 0.68
N TRP A 29 -5.21 -6.80 1.64
CA TRP A 29 -5.26 -5.35 1.39
C TRP A 29 -3.98 -4.76 0.79
N TYR A 30 -2.82 -5.32 1.13
CA TYR A 30 -1.51 -4.82 0.72
C TYR A 30 -0.60 -5.97 0.26
N PRO A 31 -0.92 -6.64 -0.86
CA PRO A 31 -0.11 -7.76 -1.34
C PRO A 31 1.31 -7.31 -1.72
N ASP A 32 2.27 -8.23 -1.62
CA ASP A 32 3.64 -8.09 -2.14
C ASP A 32 4.35 -6.76 -1.74
N PHE A 33 4.90 -6.01 -2.70
CA PHE A 33 5.66 -4.78 -2.44
C PHE A 33 4.76 -3.62 -1.99
N TYR A 34 3.45 -3.70 -2.20
CA TYR A 34 2.53 -2.60 -1.85
C TYR A 34 2.47 -2.34 -0.34
N PHE A 35 2.68 -3.37 0.49
CA PHE A 35 2.75 -3.22 1.94
C PHE A 35 3.81 -2.20 2.36
N ARG A 36 5.01 -2.29 1.76
CA ARG A 36 6.08 -1.33 2.01
C ARG A 36 5.83 -0.01 1.29
N ALA A 37 5.44 -0.07 0.01
CA ALA A 37 5.21 1.11 -0.84
C ALA A 37 4.20 2.11 -0.23
N SER A 38 3.12 1.58 0.36
CA SER A 38 2.07 2.40 0.98
C SER A 38 2.38 2.81 2.43
N GLY A 39 3.47 2.32 3.02
CA GLY A 39 3.83 2.61 4.42
C GLY A 39 2.98 1.85 5.45
N ALA A 40 2.30 0.78 5.05
CA ALA A 40 1.38 0.03 5.89
C ALA A 40 2.09 -0.66 7.07
N GLN A 41 3.40 -0.88 6.98
CA GLN A 41 4.22 -1.41 8.08
C GLN A 41 4.13 -0.59 9.36
N ILE A 42 4.07 0.74 9.26
CA ILE A 42 3.97 1.61 10.44
C ILE A 42 2.57 1.51 11.05
N LEU A 43 1.52 1.48 10.20
CA LEU A 43 0.12 1.35 10.64
C LEU A 43 -0.11 0.00 11.35
N MET A 44 0.39 -1.09 10.75
CA MET A 44 0.29 -2.44 11.32
C MET A 44 1.09 -2.55 12.63
N ALA A 45 2.32 -2.03 12.68
CA ALA A 45 3.12 -2.04 13.90
C ALA A 45 2.44 -1.27 15.04
N THR A 46 1.82 -0.13 14.72
CA THR A 46 1.07 0.67 15.70
C THR A 46 -0.14 -0.09 16.26
N LEU A 47 -0.93 -0.73 15.39
CA LEU A 47 -2.06 -1.58 15.82
C LEU A 47 -1.61 -2.73 16.73
N ILE A 48 -0.59 -3.50 16.29
CA ILE A 48 -0.06 -4.62 17.06
C ILE A 48 0.48 -4.14 18.40
N PHE A 49 1.20 -3.03 18.44
CA PHE A 49 1.74 -2.49 19.68
C PHE A 49 0.64 -2.11 20.68
N VAL A 50 -0.42 -1.44 20.23
CA VAL A 50 -1.53 -1.05 21.11
C VAL A 50 -2.25 -2.28 21.67
N ASP A 51 -2.59 -3.24 20.81
CA ASP A 51 -3.47 -4.34 21.22
C ASP A 51 -2.73 -5.53 21.86
N VAL A 52 -1.54 -5.86 21.36
CA VAL A 52 -0.76 -7.03 21.80
C VAL A 52 0.22 -6.68 22.92
N VAL A 53 0.66 -5.43 23.02
CA VAL A 53 1.61 -4.99 24.05
C VAL A 53 0.93 -4.18 25.15
N LEU A 54 0.33 -3.03 24.81
CA LEU A 54 -0.18 -2.11 25.82
C LEU A 54 -1.37 -2.69 26.61
N GLY A 55 -2.36 -3.28 25.95
CA GLY A 55 -3.52 -3.85 26.64
C GLY A 55 -3.19 -4.95 27.67
N PRO A 56 -2.43 -6.00 27.29
CA PRO A 56 -1.98 -7.02 28.22
C PRO A 56 -1.09 -6.47 29.34
N ALA A 57 -0.22 -5.49 29.04
CA ALA A 57 0.59 -4.82 30.06
C ALA A 57 -0.28 -4.05 31.08
N LEU A 58 -1.27 -3.28 30.62
CA LEU A 58 -2.23 -2.61 31.50
C LEU A 58 -3.05 -3.61 32.32
N THR A 59 -3.42 -4.74 31.73
CA THR A 59 -4.10 -5.83 32.45
C THR A 59 -3.21 -6.40 33.54
N LEU A 60 -1.92 -6.64 33.27
CA LEU A 60 -0.97 -7.13 34.26
C LEU A 60 -0.81 -6.16 35.44
N LEU A 61 -0.78 -4.85 35.15
CA LEU A 61 -0.59 -3.78 36.12
C LEU A 61 -1.85 -3.57 36.99
N LEU A 62 -3.04 -3.53 36.38
CA LEU A 62 -4.27 -3.15 37.06
C LEU A 62 -5.04 -4.33 37.65
N PHE A 63 -4.85 -5.56 37.12
CA PHE A 63 -5.62 -6.71 37.58
C PHE A 63 -5.22 -7.12 39.00
N LYS A 64 -6.12 -6.93 39.96
CA LYS A 64 -5.97 -7.36 41.34
C LYS A 64 -7.29 -7.96 41.85
N PRO A 65 -7.36 -9.29 42.13
CA PRO A 65 -8.57 -9.92 42.66
C PRO A 65 -9.07 -9.21 43.92
N GLY A 66 -10.38 -8.95 43.99
CA GLY A 66 -11.02 -8.26 45.11
C GLY A 66 -10.83 -6.74 45.14
N LYS A 67 -10.15 -6.14 44.15
CA LYS A 67 -10.06 -4.67 44.04
C LYS A 67 -11.45 -4.10 43.69
N PRO A 68 -11.99 -3.15 44.49
CA PRO A 68 -13.20 -2.43 44.11
C PRO A 68 -12.92 -1.63 42.83
N GLY A 69 -13.82 -1.71 41.84
CA GLY A 69 -13.63 -1.08 40.54
C GLY A 69 -12.80 -1.88 39.53
N LEU A 70 -12.34 -3.10 39.85
CA LEU A 70 -11.62 -3.96 38.89
C LEU A 70 -12.40 -4.16 37.58
N ALA A 71 -13.72 -4.37 37.67
CA ALA A 71 -14.56 -4.53 36.49
C ALA A 71 -14.54 -3.26 35.62
N PHE A 72 -14.63 -2.09 36.22
CA PHE A 72 -14.54 -0.81 35.52
C PHE A 72 -13.17 -0.65 34.83
N ASP A 73 -12.07 -0.91 35.53
CA ASP A 73 -10.72 -0.84 34.95
C ASP A 73 -10.59 -1.74 33.71
N MET A 74 -11.05 -2.99 33.81
CA MET A 74 -10.98 -3.94 32.70
C MET A 74 -11.90 -3.56 31.54
N SER A 75 -13.09 -3.03 31.83
CA SER A 75 -14.01 -2.51 30.81
C SER A 75 -13.42 -1.33 30.06
N VAL A 76 -12.77 -0.40 30.76
CA VAL A 76 -12.11 0.77 30.13
C VAL A 76 -10.97 0.30 29.21
N ILE A 77 -10.11 -0.61 29.68
CA ILE A 77 -9.04 -1.18 28.84
C ILE A 77 -9.64 -1.81 27.56
N LEU A 78 -10.65 -2.66 27.72
CA LEU A 78 -11.29 -3.36 26.60
C LEU A 78 -11.93 -2.38 25.59
N ILE A 79 -12.65 -1.37 26.07
CA ILE A 79 -13.27 -0.35 25.21
C ILE A 79 -12.20 0.40 24.44
N LEU A 80 -11.13 0.86 25.10
CA LEU A 80 -10.06 1.61 24.45
C LEU A 80 -9.35 0.76 23.38
N GLN A 81 -9.08 -0.52 23.64
CA GLN A 81 -8.50 -1.42 22.63
C GLN A 81 -9.42 -1.65 21.46
N ILE A 82 -10.70 -1.95 21.68
CA ILE A 82 -11.67 -2.14 20.60
C ILE A 82 -11.77 -0.86 19.75
N SER A 83 -11.84 0.32 20.39
CA SER A 83 -11.86 1.60 19.68
C SER A 83 -10.58 1.84 18.87
N ALA A 84 -9.41 1.56 19.44
CA ALA A 84 -8.14 1.69 18.75
C ALA A 84 -8.03 0.75 17.54
N LEU A 85 -8.46 -0.51 17.71
CA LEU A 85 -8.49 -1.50 16.64
C LEU A 85 -9.43 -1.08 15.50
N ILE A 86 -10.66 -0.66 15.82
CA ILE A 86 -11.63 -0.19 14.82
C ILE A 86 -11.07 1.02 14.06
N TYR A 87 -10.54 2.00 14.77
CA TYR A 87 -9.97 3.19 14.16
C TYR A 87 -8.76 2.86 13.27
N GLY A 88 -7.83 2.03 13.76
CA GLY A 88 -6.67 1.63 12.97
C GLY A 88 -7.06 0.82 11.73
N LEU A 89 -8.03 -0.08 11.83
CA LEU A 89 -8.59 -0.79 10.67
C LEU A 89 -9.23 0.17 9.67
N HIS A 90 -9.99 1.16 10.13
CA HIS A 90 -10.58 2.18 9.25
C HIS A 90 -9.51 2.94 8.46
N VAL A 91 -8.44 3.38 9.12
CA VAL A 91 -7.31 4.07 8.49
C VAL A 91 -6.59 3.16 7.48
N ILE A 92 -6.38 1.88 7.82
CA ILE A 92 -5.73 0.90 6.95
C ILE A 92 -6.58 0.59 5.71
N ILE A 93 -7.88 0.39 5.85
CA ILE A 93 -8.78 0.13 4.72
C ILE A 93 -8.83 1.35 3.78
N GLY A 94 -8.90 2.57 4.33
CA GLY A 94 -8.88 3.80 3.55
C GLY A 94 -7.54 4.06 2.86
N SER A 95 -6.43 3.59 3.42
CA SER A 95 -5.10 3.79 2.83
C SER A 95 -4.67 2.66 1.89
N ARG A 96 -5.50 1.63 1.69
CA ARG A 96 -5.13 0.47 0.87
C ARG A 96 -4.90 0.86 -0.59
N PRO A 97 -3.90 0.28 -1.26
CA PRO A 97 -3.70 0.45 -2.70
C PRO A 97 -4.90 -0.12 -3.46
N VAL A 98 -5.45 0.65 -4.39
CA VAL A 98 -6.60 0.24 -5.22
C VAL A 98 -6.31 0.29 -6.71
N PHE A 99 -5.35 1.10 -7.14
CA PHE A 99 -4.87 1.13 -8.52
C PHE A 99 -3.33 1.20 -8.60
N LEU A 100 -2.78 0.52 -9.61
CA LEU A 100 -1.45 0.74 -10.11
C LEU A 100 -1.61 1.39 -11.49
N VAL A 101 -1.35 2.69 -11.55
CA VAL A 101 -1.63 3.52 -12.73
C VAL A 101 -0.35 3.65 -13.55
N ALA A 102 -0.37 3.17 -14.78
CA ALA A 102 0.64 3.49 -15.78
C ALA A 102 0.39 4.90 -16.30
N ALA A 103 1.14 5.86 -15.77
CA ALA A 103 1.19 7.22 -16.29
C ALA A 103 2.14 7.28 -17.49
N ILE A 104 2.46 8.50 -17.93
CA ILE A 104 3.30 8.76 -19.10
C ILE A 104 4.65 8.04 -18.96
N ASP A 105 5.40 8.30 -17.90
CA ASP A 105 6.81 7.87 -17.75
C ASP A 105 7.05 7.00 -16.52
N ARG A 106 6.00 6.65 -15.77
CA ARG A 106 6.10 5.96 -14.48
C ARG A 106 4.84 5.20 -14.13
N PHE A 107 4.96 4.35 -13.12
CA PHE A 107 3.81 3.84 -12.39
C PHE A 107 3.50 4.72 -11.17
N VAL A 108 2.23 4.85 -10.82
CA VAL A 108 1.78 5.48 -9.58
C VAL A 108 0.83 4.55 -8.83
N VAL A 109 1.14 4.28 -7.56
CA VAL A 109 0.26 3.53 -6.66
C VAL A 109 -0.75 4.50 -6.05
N VAL A 110 -2.02 4.28 -6.34
CA VAL A 110 -3.12 5.11 -5.86
C VAL A 110 -3.91 4.35 -4.79
N SER A 111 -4.02 4.96 -3.61
CA SER A 111 -4.77 4.47 -2.46
C SER A 111 -6.23 4.94 -2.47
N ALA A 112 -7.12 4.18 -1.81
CA ALA A 112 -8.55 4.46 -1.80
C ALA A 112 -8.91 5.89 -1.32
N ASN A 113 -8.18 6.41 -0.34
CA ASN A 113 -8.37 7.77 0.21
C ASN A 113 -7.81 8.90 -0.66
N GLN A 114 -7.13 8.60 -1.77
CA GLN A 114 -6.67 9.61 -2.72
C GLN A 114 -7.70 9.87 -3.82
N LEU A 115 -8.68 8.97 -3.99
CA LEU A 115 -9.70 9.07 -5.02
C LEU A 115 -10.77 10.10 -4.61
N ASN A 116 -11.08 11.02 -5.52
CA ASN A 116 -12.19 11.97 -5.36
C ASN A 116 -13.42 11.44 -6.09
N ALA A 117 -14.57 11.42 -5.42
CA ALA A 117 -15.85 11.00 -6.01
C ALA A 117 -16.24 11.84 -7.25
N GLN A 118 -15.80 13.10 -7.31
CA GLN A 118 -16.04 13.99 -8.46
C GLN A 118 -15.20 13.66 -9.69
N GLU A 119 -14.16 12.84 -9.53
CA GLU A 119 -13.24 12.44 -10.60
C GLU A 119 -13.48 10.98 -11.05
N MET A 120 -14.60 10.39 -10.62
CA MET A 120 -15.04 9.08 -11.09
C MET A 120 -15.57 9.16 -12.53
N PRO A 121 -15.54 8.06 -13.30
CA PRO A 121 -16.19 8.00 -14.60
C PRO A 121 -17.69 8.31 -14.48
N ASP A 122 -18.23 9.05 -15.45
CA ASP A 122 -19.66 9.36 -15.50
C ASP A 122 -20.52 8.10 -15.69
N ASP A 123 -19.99 7.10 -16.40
CA ASP A 123 -20.63 5.81 -16.56
C ASP A 123 -20.50 4.98 -15.27
N PRO A 124 -21.61 4.71 -14.55
CA PRO A 124 -21.59 3.91 -13.32
C PRO A 124 -21.18 2.45 -13.55
N LEU A 125 -21.25 1.97 -14.81
CA LEU A 125 -20.83 0.61 -15.18
C LEU A 125 -19.34 0.53 -15.53
N SER A 126 -18.61 1.64 -15.48
CA SER A 126 -17.18 1.65 -15.73
C SER A 126 -16.44 0.72 -14.74
N PRO A 127 -15.51 -0.12 -15.21
CA PRO A 127 -14.75 -1.02 -14.35
C PRO A 127 -13.84 -0.29 -13.34
N TYR A 128 -13.67 1.02 -13.51
CA TYR A 128 -12.88 1.91 -12.66
C TYR A 128 -13.69 2.63 -11.58
N HIS A 129 -15.01 2.49 -11.61
CA HIS A 129 -15.89 3.02 -10.55
C HIS A 129 -15.74 2.22 -9.25
N GLU A 130 -15.47 0.92 -9.34
CA GLU A 130 -15.30 0.05 -8.18
C GLU A 130 -13.85 -0.02 -7.69
N GLN A 131 -13.67 0.34 -6.42
CA GLN A 131 -12.40 0.20 -5.71
C GLN A 131 -12.12 -1.26 -5.38
N SER A 132 -10.93 -1.74 -5.72
CA SER A 132 -10.54 -3.11 -5.38
C SER A 132 -10.48 -3.33 -3.85
N LEU A 133 -10.80 -4.54 -3.43
CA LEU A 133 -10.72 -5.01 -2.04
C LEU A 133 -9.52 -5.93 -1.78
N THR A 134 -8.92 -6.50 -2.83
CA THR A 134 -7.92 -7.58 -2.73
C THR A 134 -6.53 -7.19 -3.26
N GLY A 135 -6.31 -5.92 -3.57
CA GLY A 135 -5.07 -5.41 -4.15
C GLY A 135 -5.32 -4.52 -5.37
N PRO A 136 -4.32 -3.75 -5.84
CA PRO A 136 -4.54 -2.74 -6.85
C PRO A 136 -4.84 -3.33 -8.23
N LYS A 137 -5.78 -2.71 -8.96
CA LYS A 137 -6.03 -2.98 -10.37
C LYS A 137 -4.98 -2.26 -11.23
N LEU A 138 -4.38 -2.96 -12.18
CA LEU A 138 -3.47 -2.37 -13.16
C LEU A 138 -4.28 -1.63 -14.24
N VAL A 139 -4.01 -0.34 -14.40
CA VAL A 139 -4.72 0.54 -15.34
C VAL A 139 -3.73 1.47 -16.05
N GLY A 140 -4.12 1.97 -17.22
CA GLY A 140 -3.42 3.06 -17.91
C GLY A 140 -4.07 4.40 -17.60
N LEU A 141 -3.31 5.48 -17.74
CA LEU A 141 -3.83 6.85 -17.75
C LEU A 141 -3.62 7.46 -19.13
N LYS A 142 -4.69 8.05 -19.68
CA LYS A 142 -4.64 8.78 -20.94
C LYS A 142 -5.10 10.21 -20.74
N LEU A 143 -4.22 11.16 -21.04
CA LEU A 143 -4.59 12.57 -21.00
C LEU A 143 -5.51 12.92 -22.19
N PRO A 144 -6.49 13.81 -21.99
CA PRO A 144 -7.32 14.31 -23.09
C PRO A 144 -6.48 14.97 -24.19
N GLU A 145 -6.97 14.94 -25.44
CA GLU A 145 -6.30 15.63 -26.54
C GLU A 145 -6.51 17.15 -26.50
N ASP A 146 -7.61 17.60 -25.88
CA ASP A 146 -7.95 19.01 -25.75
C ASP A 146 -6.92 19.77 -24.90
N LEU A 147 -6.39 20.86 -25.46
CA LEU A 147 -5.30 21.62 -24.84
C LEU A 147 -5.75 22.36 -23.58
N GLU A 148 -6.99 22.85 -23.55
CA GLU A 148 -7.51 23.59 -22.39
C GLU A 148 -7.65 22.65 -21.19
N GLU A 149 -8.24 21.47 -21.39
CA GLU A 149 -8.36 20.45 -20.35
C GLU A 149 -6.99 19.94 -19.90
N ARG A 150 -6.02 19.74 -20.82
CA ARG A 150 -4.64 19.37 -20.42
C ARG A 150 -3.97 20.43 -19.54
N ASN A 151 -4.15 21.70 -19.87
CA ASN A 151 -3.61 22.79 -19.06
C ASN A 151 -4.28 22.84 -17.68
N ARG A 152 -5.60 22.60 -17.62
CA ARG A 152 -6.34 22.49 -16.36
C ARG A 152 -5.84 21.33 -15.50
N LEU A 153 -5.67 20.15 -16.08
CA LEU A 153 -5.10 18.98 -15.39
C LEU A 153 -3.69 19.26 -14.86
N THR A 154 -2.85 19.89 -15.66
CA THR A 154 -1.49 20.29 -15.24
C THR A 154 -1.53 21.23 -14.02
N PHE A 155 -2.45 22.20 -14.01
CA PHE A 155 -2.63 23.08 -12.86
C PHE A 155 -3.14 22.34 -11.62
N LEU A 156 -4.05 21.37 -11.80
CA LEU A 156 -4.54 20.50 -10.72
C LEU A 156 -3.41 19.66 -10.12
N ASP A 157 -2.57 19.05 -10.97
CA ASP A 157 -1.41 18.26 -10.52
C ASP A 157 -0.48 19.09 -9.63
N VAL A 158 -0.13 20.31 -10.06
CA VAL A 158 0.76 21.22 -9.33
C VAL A 158 0.14 21.70 -8.01
N THR A 159 -1.19 21.78 -7.94
CA THR A 159 -1.92 22.18 -6.72
C THR A 159 -2.25 21.01 -5.79
N GLY A 160 -1.76 19.80 -6.10
CA GLY A 160 -1.89 18.62 -5.23
C GLY A 160 -3.08 17.71 -5.56
N HIS A 161 -3.67 17.86 -6.75
CA HIS A 161 -4.74 17.03 -7.28
C HIS A 161 -4.24 16.26 -8.52
N PRO A 162 -3.45 15.19 -8.32
CA PRO A 162 -2.80 14.49 -9.41
C PRO A 162 -3.81 13.77 -10.32
N SER A 163 -3.59 13.87 -11.63
CA SER A 163 -4.34 13.21 -12.69
C SER A 163 -4.37 11.70 -12.51
N GLU A 164 -3.30 11.11 -11.96
CA GLU A 164 -3.23 9.69 -11.63
C GLU A 164 -4.28 9.28 -10.60
N ALA A 165 -4.81 10.20 -9.78
CA ALA A 165 -5.88 9.92 -8.82
C ALA A 165 -7.29 10.21 -9.38
N MET A 166 -7.44 10.37 -10.70
CA MET A 166 -8.71 10.67 -11.38
C MET A 166 -9.16 9.48 -12.26
N PRO A 167 -9.98 8.54 -11.75
CA PRO A 167 -10.38 7.36 -12.51
C PRO A 167 -11.13 7.62 -13.82
N ARG A 168 -11.73 8.80 -14.01
CA ARG A 168 -12.29 9.21 -15.31
C ARG A 168 -11.26 9.24 -16.45
N LEU A 169 -9.97 9.36 -16.12
CA LEU A 169 -8.85 9.36 -17.07
C LEU A 169 -8.28 7.96 -17.32
N TYR A 170 -8.81 6.94 -16.65
CA TYR A 170 -8.27 5.58 -16.75
C TYR A 170 -8.74 4.87 -18.02
N VAL A 171 -7.80 4.13 -18.59
CA VAL A 171 -7.99 3.27 -19.76
C VAL A 171 -7.39 1.89 -19.48
N PRO A 172 -7.75 0.85 -20.25
CA PRO A 172 -7.07 -0.42 -20.16
C PRO A 172 -5.55 -0.25 -20.31
N TYR A 173 -4.78 -0.91 -19.45
CA TYR A 173 -3.31 -0.81 -19.47
C TYR A 173 -2.69 -1.14 -20.84
N ALA A 174 -3.32 -2.06 -21.58
CA ALA A 174 -2.91 -2.43 -22.93
C ALA A 174 -2.87 -1.26 -23.93
N GLU A 175 -3.60 -0.17 -23.67
CA GLU A 175 -3.59 1.02 -24.53
C GLU A 175 -2.35 1.89 -24.35
N VAL A 176 -1.70 1.84 -23.19
CA VAL A 176 -0.59 2.77 -22.84
C VAL A 176 0.76 2.06 -22.65
N VAL A 177 0.75 0.72 -22.56
CA VAL A 177 1.96 -0.07 -22.26
C VAL A 177 3.11 0.20 -23.23
N MET A 178 2.83 0.34 -24.52
CA MET A 178 3.86 0.60 -25.53
C MET A 178 4.56 1.94 -25.30
N GLU A 179 3.79 3.01 -25.02
CA GLU A 179 4.35 4.33 -24.73
C GLU A 179 5.15 4.37 -23.43
N LEU A 180 4.71 3.61 -22.42
CA LEU A 180 5.45 3.45 -21.17
C LEU A 180 6.76 2.69 -21.39
N MET A 181 6.75 1.64 -22.21
CA MET A 181 7.93 0.85 -22.56
C MET A 181 8.97 1.66 -23.34
N ASP A 182 8.55 2.59 -24.18
CA ASP A 182 9.47 3.51 -24.89
C ASP A 182 10.25 4.42 -23.93
N ARG A 183 9.73 4.64 -22.72
CA ARG A 183 10.38 5.42 -21.65
C ARG A 183 11.10 4.54 -20.63
N ALA A 184 10.98 3.22 -20.74
CA ALA A 184 11.62 2.29 -19.84
C ALA A 184 13.13 2.26 -20.06
N LYS A 185 13.86 2.08 -18.96
CA LYS A 185 15.31 2.00 -18.93
C LYS A 185 15.75 0.53 -18.92
N PRO A 186 16.92 0.20 -19.52
CA PRO A 186 17.47 -1.15 -19.41
C PRO A 186 17.72 -1.55 -17.96
N PHE A 187 17.43 -2.79 -17.59
CA PHE A 187 17.66 -3.31 -16.23
C PHE A 187 19.13 -3.20 -15.79
N ALA A 188 20.07 -3.32 -16.73
CA ALA A 188 21.51 -3.17 -16.47
C ALA A 188 21.88 -1.83 -15.81
N VAL A 189 21.10 -0.77 -16.02
CA VAL A 189 21.31 0.53 -15.36
C VAL A 189 21.20 0.40 -13.84
N LEU A 190 20.25 -0.38 -13.34
CA LEU A 190 20.08 -0.60 -11.89
C LEU A 190 21.25 -1.38 -11.28
N LEU A 191 21.82 -2.33 -12.02
CA LEU A 191 23.00 -3.09 -11.57
C LEU A 191 24.26 -2.22 -11.46
N SER A 192 24.33 -1.13 -12.23
CA SER A 192 25.45 -0.18 -12.21
C SER A 192 25.36 0.87 -11.11
N ARG A 193 24.26 0.93 -10.35
CA ARG A 193 24.07 1.94 -9.31
C ARG A 193 25.03 1.74 -8.11
N PRO A 194 25.39 2.82 -7.40
CA PRO A 194 26.15 2.71 -6.17
C PRO A 194 25.43 1.82 -5.14
N LYS A 195 26.21 1.24 -4.23
CA LYS A 195 25.64 0.55 -3.06
C LYS A 195 24.87 1.55 -2.19
N PRO A 196 23.76 1.13 -1.55
CA PRO A 196 23.28 -0.24 -1.42
C PRO A 196 22.39 -0.73 -2.58
N ASP A 197 22.02 0.12 -3.54
CA ASP A 197 20.97 -0.20 -4.53
C ASP A 197 21.35 -1.39 -5.42
N SER A 198 22.58 -1.44 -5.91
CA SER A 198 23.05 -2.57 -6.72
C SER A 198 23.01 -3.91 -5.98
N ASP A 199 23.23 -3.92 -4.66
CA ASP A 199 23.14 -5.14 -3.84
C ASP A 199 21.69 -5.63 -3.74
N VAL A 200 20.73 -4.70 -3.60
CA VAL A 200 19.29 -5.01 -3.59
C VAL A 200 18.87 -5.61 -4.93
N VAL A 201 19.28 -4.99 -6.04
CA VAL A 201 18.94 -5.40 -7.40
C VAL A 201 19.57 -6.75 -7.73
N GLN A 202 20.85 -6.94 -7.43
CA GLN A 202 21.56 -8.18 -7.69
C GLN A 202 20.98 -9.35 -6.88
N LYS A 203 20.67 -9.12 -5.60
CA LYS A 203 20.03 -10.13 -4.75
C LYS A 203 18.70 -10.58 -5.35
N TRP A 204 17.84 -9.63 -5.73
CA TRP A 204 16.55 -9.96 -6.32
C TRP A 204 16.70 -10.69 -7.67
N LEU A 205 17.64 -10.27 -8.53
CA LEU A 205 17.89 -10.95 -9.81
C LEU A 205 18.24 -12.43 -9.60
N ILE A 206 19.14 -12.73 -8.65
CA ILE A 206 19.53 -14.10 -8.29
C ILE A 206 18.33 -14.90 -7.74
N GLU A 207 17.58 -14.33 -6.80
CA GLU A 207 16.41 -14.99 -6.17
C GLU A 207 15.29 -15.23 -7.18
N SER A 208 15.10 -14.33 -8.15
CA SER A 208 14.07 -14.44 -9.18
C SER A 208 14.39 -15.47 -10.27
N GLY A 209 15.67 -15.81 -10.46
CA GLY A 209 16.14 -16.68 -11.54
C GLY A 209 15.89 -16.12 -12.95
N ARG A 210 15.56 -14.83 -13.09
CA ARG A 210 15.26 -14.18 -14.37
C ARG A 210 16.54 -13.73 -15.08
N ASN A 211 16.48 -13.67 -16.41
CA ASN A 211 17.56 -13.09 -17.21
C ASN A 211 17.46 -11.56 -17.21
N SER A 212 18.55 -10.86 -16.91
CA SER A 212 18.59 -9.39 -16.90
C SER A 212 18.24 -8.76 -18.26
N ASP A 213 18.54 -9.46 -19.36
CA ASP A 213 18.31 -8.93 -20.73
C ASP A 213 16.83 -8.93 -21.13
N GLU A 214 16.01 -9.68 -20.41
CA GLU A 214 14.55 -9.77 -20.56
C GLU A 214 13.82 -8.75 -19.67
N LEU A 215 14.56 -7.91 -18.94
CA LEU A 215 14.02 -6.98 -17.98
C LEU A 215 14.27 -5.53 -18.39
N ILE A 216 13.27 -4.71 -18.11
CA ILE A 216 13.32 -3.25 -18.18
C ILE A 216 12.71 -2.68 -16.91
N TRP A 217 12.87 -1.37 -16.69
CA TRP A 217 12.26 -0.73 -15.54
C TRP A 217 11.81 0.69 -15.83
N VAL A 218 10.82 1.14 -15.06
CA VAL A 218 10.37 2.54 -15.01
C VAL A 218 10.31 2.99 -13.55
N PRO A 219 10.39 4.31 -13.28
CA PRO A 219 10.06 4.82 -11.96
C PRO A 219 8.67 4.37 -11.50
N MET A 220 8.53 4.15 -10.21
CA MET A 220 7.24 4.00 -9.56
C MET A 220 7.16 4.90 -8.35
N GLN A 221 6.08 5.66 -8.28
CA GLN A 221 5.76 6.51 -7.16
C GLN A 221 4.67 5.86 -6.31
N ALA A 222 4.89 5.84 -5.01
CA ALA A 222 3.87 5.59 -4.01
C ALA A 222 3.84 6.77 -3.03
N ARG A 223 2.84 6.79 -2.15
CA ARG A 223 2.60 7.93 -1.24
C ARG A 223 3.83 8.40 -0.45
N LYS A 224 4.72 7.49 -0.04
CA LYS A 224 5.88 7.80 0.81
C LYS A 224 7.22 7.41 0.20
N LEU A 225 7.20 6.65 -0.89
CA LEU A 225 8.38 5.98 -1.42
C LEU A 225 8.37 6.04 -2.93
N GLU A 226 9.56 6.22 -3.47
CA GLU A 226 9.83 6.05 -4.88
C GLU A 226 10.65 4.77 -5.04
N MET A 227 10.33 4.01 -6.08
CA MET A 227 10.87 2.67 -6.32
C MET A 227 11.12 2.46 -7.81
N ALA A 228 11.89 1.45 -8.17
CA ALA A 228 12.03 1.01 -9.55
C ALA A 228 11.04 -0.14 -9.82
N MET A 229 10.04 0.08 -10.67
CA MET A 229 9.16 -1.00 -11.13
C MET A 229 9.89 -1.80 -12.20
N ILE A 230 10.10 -3.08 -11.94
CA ILE A 230 10.67 -4.02 -12.89
C ILE A 230 9.54 -4.59 -13.74
N MET A 231 9.77 -4.61 -15.04
CA MET A 231 8.81 -5.07 -16.04
C MET A 231 9.45 -6.10 -16.95
N GLU A 232 8.63 -6.97 -17.50
CA GLU A 232 9.05 -7.89 -18.57
C GLU A 232 9.21 -7.11 -19.88
N LYS A 233 10.37 -7.27 -20.54
CA LYS A 233 10.71 -6.52 -21.76
C LYS A 233 9.85 -6.90 -22.97
N SER A 234 9.34 -8.13 -23.03
CA SER A 234 8.53 -8.60 -24.17
C SER A 234 7.08 -8.12 -24.12
N SER A 235 6.51 -7.98 -22.92
CA SER A 235 5.08 -7.72 -22.72
C SER A 235 4.78 -6.40 -22.02
N GLY A 236 5.77 -5.79 -21.37
CA GLY A 236 5.60 -4.64 -20.49
C GLY A 236 4.94 -4.97 -19.16
N GLN A 237 4.61 -6.23 -18.86
CA GLN A 237 3.92 -6.55 -17.62
C GLN A 237 4.77 -6.21 -16.38
N PRO A 238 4.22 -5.50 -15.39
CA PRO A 238 4.92 -5.23 -14.13
C PRO A 238 5.11 -6.54 -13.35
N ILE A 239 6.33 -6.77 -12.87
CA ILE A 239 6.72 -7.98 -12.13
C ILE A 239 6.78 -7.70 -10.63
N THR A 240 7.55 -6.68 -10.26
CA THR A 240 7.76 -6.28 -8.86
C THR A 240 8.34 -4.87 -8.82
N ALA A 241 8.33 -4.24 -7.66
CA ALA A 241 9.04 -2.99 -7.45
C ALA A 241 10.15 -3.12 -6.40
N LEU A 242 11.34 -2.66 -6.76
CA LEU A 242 12.53 -2.69 -5.91
C LEU A 242 12.70 -1.36 -5.19
N MET A 243 13.09 -1.45 -3.92
CA MET A 243 13.38 -0.30 -3.04
C MET A 243 14.69 0.37 -3.45
N VAL A 244 14.68 1.03 -4.59
CA VAL A 244 15.79 1.74 -5.22
C VAL A 244 15.26 3.08 -5.69
N ASP A 245 15.97 4.16 -5.37
CA ASP A 245 15.60 5.51 -5.84
C ASP A 245 15.57 5.51 -7.37
N PRO A 246 14.45 5.81 -8.03
CA PRO A 246 14.37 5.73 -9.49
C PRO A 246 14.98 6.93 -10.22
N TRP A 247 15.45 7.98 -9.53
CA TRP A 247 15.93 9.23 -10.13
C TRP A 247 17.46 9.37 -10.18
#